data_AF-A0A1G7ZGN4-F1
#
_entry.id   AF-A0A1G7ZGN4-F1
#
_cell.length_a   1.000
_cell.length_b   1.000
_cell.length_c   1.000
_cell.angle_alpha   90.00
_cell.angle_beta   90.00
_cell.angle_gamma   90.00
#
_symmetry.space_group_name_H-M   'P 1'
#
loop_
_entity.id
_entity.type
_entity.pdbx_description
1 polymer ?
#
loop_
_entity_poly.entity_id
_entity_poly.type
_entity_poly.pdbx_seq_one_letter_code
_entity_poly.pdbx_strand_id
1 'polypeptide(L)'
;MRPRSLPFPLAVLAALLLAAGPAPAAEPAAPVGYVKTVEGAASVLSAGTETAAQPGQPVFTGDTLKTAPEGSLGVTFKDDSVITLGGDTELVVDRFLYDPRAGELGFKASMSKGRAQFLSGVIAKLAPEQVAVATPDALIGVRGTRFLVKVGN
;
A
#
# COMPACT_ATOMS: atom_id res chain seq x y z
N MET A 1 2.22 78.23 -12.50
CA MET A 1 1.58 77.78 -11.23
C MET A 1 1.78 76.26 -11.15
N ARG A 2 2.62 75.76 -10.23
CA ARG A 2 2.80 74.32 -9.97
C ARG A 2 1.84 73.87 -8.85
N PRO A 3 1.29 72.66 -8.94
CA PRO A 3 1.28 71.74 -7.78
C PRO A 3 1.97 70.41 -8.18
N ARG A 4 3.09 69.95 -7.57
CA ARG A 4 3.28 69.28 -6.25
C ARG A 4 2.30 68.09 -6.06
N SER A 5 2.69 66.85 -6.35
CA SER A 5 3.43 65.85 -5.52
C SER A 5 2.46 64.77 -4.97
N LEU A 6 2.58 63.46 -5.28
CA LEU A 6 3.18 62.39 -4.44
C LEU A 6 2.91 60.99 -5.08
N PRO A 7 3.63 59.91 -4.66
CA PRO A 7 3.99 58.75 -5.49
C PRO A 7 3.09 57.52 -5.31
N PHE A 8 2.87 56.74 -6.37
CA PHE A 8 2.01 55.55 -6.37
C PHE A 8 2.72 54.22 -6.75
N PRO A 9 3.89 53.82 -6.20
CA PRO A 9 4.49 52.52 -6.54
C PRO A 9 4.34 51.48 -5.42
N LEU A 10 3.28 51.53 -4.58
CA LEU A 10 3.12 50.59 -3.45
C LEU A 10 1.86 49.71 -3.51
N ALA A 11 1.00 49.89 -4.52
CA ALA A 11 -0.26 49.14 -4.60
C ALA A 11 -0.14 47.80 -5.37
N VAL A 12 0.95 47.60 -6.13
CA VAL A 12 1.07 46.43 -7.02
C VAL A 12 1.69 45.21 -6.31
N LEU A 13 2.45 45.41 -5.21
CA LEU A 13 3.11 44.30 -4.51
C LEU A 13 2.19 43.53 -3.56
N ALA A 14 1.05 44.11 -3.15
CA ALA A 14 0.09 43.47 -2.25
C ALA A 14 -0.84 42.47 -2.96
N ALA A 15 -0.92 42.50 -4.30
CA ALA A 15 -1.84 41.65 -5.06
C ALA A 15 -1.28 40.24 -5.35
N LEU A 16 0.02 39.99 -5.15
CA LEU A 16 0.63 38.67 -5.42
C LEU A 16 0.62 37.70 -4.24
N LEU A 17 0.23 38.13 -3.03
CA LEU A 17 0.23 37.26 -1.84
C LEU A 17 -1.10 36.53 -1.56
N LEU A 18 -2.16 36.75 -2.35
CA LEU A 18 -3.48 36.16 -2.08
C LEU A 18 -3.80 34.87 -2.86
N ALA A 19 -2.84 34.27 -3.56
CA ALA A 19 -3.08 33.03 -4.35
C ALA A 19 -2.73 31.72 -3.60
N ALA A 20 -2.49 31.75 -2.28
CA ALA A 20 -2.33 30.55 -1.48
C ALA A 20 -3.70 30.01 -1.03
N GLY A 21 -4.45 29.42 -1.97
CA GLY A 21 -5.65 28.65 -1.64
C GLY A 21 -5.30 27.43 -0.78
N PRO A 22 -6.19 26.98 0.12
CA PRO A 22 -5.95 25.78 0.91
C PRO A 22 -5.72 24.59 -0.04
N ALA A 23 -4.53 23.99 0.07
CA ALA A 23 -4.25 22.75 -0.62
C ALA A 23 -5.25 21.68 -0.16
N PRO A 24 -5.81 20.86 -1.06
CA PRO A 24 -6.64 19.74 -0.64
C PRO A 24 -5.81 18.85 0.29
N ALA A 25 -6.24 18.72 1.54
CA ALA A 25 -5.71 17.73 2.45
C ALA A 25 -6.07 16.37 1.86
N ALA A 26 -5.06 15.63 1.37
CA ALA A 26 -5.25 14.27 0.91
C ALA A 26 -5.82 13.46 2.08
N GLU A 27 -7.01 12.87 1.90
CA GLU A 27 -7.56 11.96 2.90
C GLU A 27 -6.55 10.82 3.15
N PRO A 28 -6.27 10.48 4.42
CA PRO A 28 -5.36 9.39 4.73
C PRO A 28 -5.93 8.12 4.09
N ALA A 29 -5.11 7.46 3.27
CA ALA A 29 -5.48 6.22 2.62
C ALA A 29 -5.98 5.22 3.68
N ALA A 30 -7.13 4.60 3.43
CA ALA A 30 -7.67 3.62 4.37
C ALA A 30 -6.75 2.38 4.41
N PRO A 31 -6.48 1.81 5.60
CA PRO A 31 -5.69 0.59 5.68
C PRO A 31 -6.39 -0.56 4.95
N VAL A 32 -5.64 -1.41 4.29
CA VAL A 32 -6.15 -2.57 3.53
C VAL A 32 -6.05 -3.86 4.33
N GLY A 33 -5.22 -3.86 5.36
CA GLY A 33 -5.01 -4.99 6.26
C GLY A 33 -4.19 -4.60 7.48
N TYR A 34 -3.87 -5.60 8.29
CA TYR A 34 -3.09 -5.46 9.50
C TYR A 34 -2.10 -6.59 9.63
N VAL A 35 -0.90 -6.25 10.11
CA VAL A 35 0.07 -7.24 10.56
C VAL A 35 -0.51 -7.98 11.76
N LYS A 36 -0.50 -9.31 11.73
CA LYS A 36 -0.98 -10.19 12.81
C LYS A 36 0.16 -10.84 13.56
N THR A 37 1.17 -11.30 12.86
CA THR A 37 2.32 -12.01 13.46
C THR A 37 3.61 -11.46 12.90
N VAL A 38 4.61 -11.34 13.76
CA VAL A 38 5.98 -10.98 13.40
C VAL A 38 6.90 -11.88 14.19
N GLU A 39 7.77 -12.59 13.50
CA GLU A 39 8.84 -13.39 14.11
C GLU A 39 10.16 -13.00 13.45
N GLY A 40 11.23 -12.86 14.25
CA GLY A 40 12.50 -12.35 13.75
C GLY A 40 12.42 -10.91 13.26
N ALA A 41 13.24 -10.56 12.26
CA ALA A 41 13.28 -9.22 11.70
C ALA A 41 12.39 -9.12 10.45
N ALA A 42 11.43 -8.19 10.49
CA ALA A 42 10.57 -7.83 9.37
C ALA A 42 10.32 -6.32 9.37
N SER A 43 10.04 -5.76 8.21
CA SER A 43 9.78 -4.34 8.02
C SER A 43 8.65 -4.09 7.01
N VAL A 44 8.03 -2.94 7.14
CA VAL A 44 7.04 -2.40 6.22
C VAL A 44 7.57 -1.07 5.72
N LEU A 45 7.77 -0.97 4.41
CA LEU A 45 8.08 0.27 3.71
C LEU A 45 6.78 0.87 3.19
N SER A 46 6.34 1.96 3.82
CA SER A 46 5.12 2.69 3.47
C SER A 46 5.47 4.13 3.10
N ALA A 47 5.01 4.58 1.91
CA ALA A 47 5.27 5.93 1.40
C ALA A 47 6.75 6.38 1.49
N GLY A 48 7.70 5.46 1.26
CA GLY A 48 9.15 5.73 1.32
C GLY A 48 9.77 5.68 2.71
N THR A 49 8.99 5.43 3.76
CA THR A 49 9.49 5.26 5.14
C THR A 49 9.44 3.79 5.53
N GLU A 50 10.61 3.22 5.82
CA GLU A 50 10.73 1.85 6.31
C GLU A 50 10.64 1.81 7.82
N THR A 51 9.70 1.03 8.35
CA THR A 51 9.48 0.86 9.78
C THR A 51 9.52 -0.62 10.12
N ALA A 52 10.06 -0.99 11.29
CA ALA A 52 10.00 -2.36 11.78
C ALA A 52 8.53 -2.81 11.89
N ALA A 53 8.24 -4.00 11.37
CA ALA A 53 6.89 -4.55 11.40
C ALA A 53 6.47 -4.87 12.83
N GLN A 54 5.26 -4.47 13.22
CA GLN A 54 4.70 -4.78 14.54
C GLN A 54 3.30 -5.36 14.42
N PRO A 55 2.90 -6.31 15.29
CA PRO A 55 1.51 -6.77 15.36
C PRO A 55 0.55 -5.59 15.57
N GLY A 56 -0.52 -5.55 14.79
CA GLY A 56 -1.50 -4.45 14.78
C GLY A 56 -1.12 -3.28 13.86
N GLN A 57 0.08 -3.27 13.26
CA GLN A 57 0.46 -2.24 12.30
C GLN A 57 -0.45 -2.27 11.07
N PRO A 58 -1.01 -1.13 10.65
CA PRO A 58 -1.80 -1.05 9.42
C PRO A 58 -0.90 -1.26 8.20
N VAL A 59 -1.46 -1.93 7.20
CA VAL A 59 -0.87 -2.09 5.87
C VAL A 59 -1.74 -1.31 4.89
N PHE A 60 -1.10 -0.64 3.95
CA PHE A 60 -1.74 0.17 2.90
C PHE A 60 -1.41 -0.35 1.50
N THR A 61 -2.22 0.04 0.52
CA THR A 61 -1.89 -0.18 -0.89
C THR A 61 -0.59 0.54 -1.22
N GLY A 62 0.32 -0.14 -1.92
CA GLY A 62 1.66 0.34 -2.28
C GLY A 62 2.73 0.01 -1.24
N ASP A 63 2.36 -0.53 -0.08
CA ASP A 63 3.34 -0.94 0.94
C ASP A 63 4.18 -2.11 0.43
N THR A 64 5.47 -2.06 0.76
CA THR A 64 6.40 -3.17 0.56
C THR A 64 6.69 -3.84 1.89
N LEU A 65 6.38 -5.13 1.97
CA LEU A 65 6.59 -5.99 3.12
C LEU A 65 7.89 -6.77 2.92
N LYS A 66 8.79 -6.69 3.90
CA LYS A 66 10.10 -7.33 3.85
C LYS A 66 10.36 -8.18 5.08
N THR A 67 11.02 -9.31 4.88
CA THR A 67 11.49 -10.19 5.96
C THR A 67 12.97 -10.49 5.78
N ALA A 68 13.70 -10.54 6.90
CA ALA A 68 15.08 -11.02 6.92
C ALA A 68 15.13 -12.56 6.73
N PRO A 69 16.32 -13.17 6.56
CA PRO A 69 16.45 -14.61 6.32
C PRO A 69 15.80 -15.53 7.37
N GLU A 70 15.79 -15.13 8.65
CA GLU A 70 15.14 -15.83 9.76
C GLU A 70 13.82 -15.15 10.17
N GLY A 71 13.29 -14.26 9.32
CA GLY A 71 12.09 -13.48 9.58
C GLY A 71 10.82 -14.13 9.03
N SER A 72 9.70 -13.87 9.70
CA SER A 72 8.36 -14.25 9.24
C SER A 72 7.38 -13.12 9.53
N LEU A 73 6.45 -12.89 8.60
CA LEU A 73 5.45 -11.82 8.70
C LEU A 73 4.09 -12.33 8.23
N GLY A 74 3.10 -12.28 9.11
CA GLY A 74 1.70 -12.60 8.78
C GLY A 74 0.86 -11.33 8.68
N VAL A 75 0.13 -11.19 7.57
CA VAL A 75 -0.80 -10.07 7.34
C VAL A 75 -2.18 -10.61 7.03
N THR A 76 -3.19 -10.05 7.68
CA THR A 76 -4.61 -10.30 7.38
C THR A 76 -5.21 -9.06 6.76
N PHE A 77 -5.81 -9.23 5.58
CA PHE A 77 -6.49 -8.16 4.86
C PHE A 77 -7.97 -8.07 5.23
N LYS A 78 -8.62 -6.99 4.82
CA LYS A 78 -10.03 -6.71 5.10
C LYS A 78 -11.01 -7.69 4.48
N ASP A 79 -10.61 -8.43 3.44
CA ASP A 79 -11.43 -9.47 2.82
C ASP A 79 -11.23 -10.85 3.48
N ASP A 80 -10.59 -10.89 4.65
CA ASP A 80 -10.17 -12.11 5.36
C ASP A 80 -9.12 -12.96 4.62
N SER A 81 -8.49 -12.44 3.55
CA SER A 81 -7.31 -13.08 2.98
C SER A 81 -6.12 -12.94 3.93
N VAL A 82 -5.24 -13.95 3.90
CA VAL A 82 -4.05 -13.99 4.75
C VAL A 82 -2.83 -14.25 3.89
N ILE A 83 -1.82 -13.42 4.06
CA ILE A 83 -0.48 -13.65 3.51
C ILE A 83 0.48 -13.91 4.65
N THR A 84 1.27 -14.98 4.51
CA THR A 84 2.39 -15.26 5.41
C THR A 84 3.67 -15.27 4.59
N LEU A 85 4.58 -14.36 4.89
CA LEU A 85 5.91 -14.26 4.30
C LEU A 85 6.89 -15.06 5.17
N GLY A 86 7.69 -15.90 4.54
CA GLY A 86 8.81 -16.57 5.18
C GLY A 86 10.10 -15.76 5.06
N GLY A 87 11.23 -16.37 5.39
CA GLY A 87 12.53 -15.71 5.34
C GLY A 87 12.94 -15.20 3.97
N ASP A 88 13.69 -14.09 3.96
CA ASP A 88 14.24 -13.42 2.77
C ASP A 88 13.18 -13.08 1.71
N THR A 89 12.04 -12.53 2.14
CA THR A 89 10.91 -12.24 1.26
C THR A 89 10.73 -10.75 1.07
N GLU A 90 10.38 -10.35 -0.15
CA GLU A 90 9.94 -9.00 -0.48
C GLU A 90 8.68 -9.07 -1.34
N LEU A 91 7.60 -8.48 -0.82
CA LEU A 91 6.27 -8.49 -1.42
C LEU A 91 5.66 -7.10 -1.36
N VAL A 92 5.11 -6.65 -2.48
CA VAL A 92 4.39 -5.38 -2.63
C VAL A 92 2.90 -5.64 -2.71
N VAL A 93 2.10 -4.86 -1.98
CA VAL A 93 0.64 -4.87 -2.10
C VAL A 93 0.24 -3.87 -3.18
N ASP A 94 0.21 -4.28 -4.46
CA ASP A 94 -0.01 -3.36 -5.58
C ASP A 94 -1.42 -2.76 -5.60
N ARG A 95 -2.43 -3.58 -5.30
CA ARG A 95 -3.84 -3.19 -5.36
C ARG A 95 -4.65 -3.96 -4.36
N PHE A 96 -5.49 -3.23 -3.63
CA PHE A 96 -6.52 -3.83 -2.79
C PHE A 96 -7.78 -2.98 -2.86
N LEU A 97 -8.86 -3.57 -3.35
CA LEU A 97 -10.20 -2.99 -3.42
C LEU A 97 -11.18 -3.98 -2.82
N TYR A 98 -11.96 -3.52 -1.85
CA TYR A 98 -12.96 -4.33 -1.19
C TYR A 98 -14.18 -3.50 -0.82
N ASP A 99 -15.06 -3.31 -1.80
CA ASP A 99 -16.43 -2.87 -1.60
C ASP A 99 -17.39 -3.83 -2.32
N PRO A 100 -17.91 -4.84 -1.60
CA PRO A 100 -18.89 -5.77 -2.16
C PRO A 100 -20.20 -5.11 -2.60
N ARG A 101 -20.56 -3.92 -2.08
CA ARG A 101 -21.79 -3.21 -2.44
C ARG A 101 -21.63 -2.43 -3.74
N ALA A 102 -20.46 -1.83 -3.94
CA ALA A 102 -20.11 -1.12 -5.18
C ALA A 102 -19.60 -2.05 -6.29
N GLY A 103 -19.32 -3.32 -5.98
CA GLY A 103 -18.72 -4.27 -6.92
C GLY A 103 -17.21 -4.02 -7.14
N GLU A 104 -16.58 -3.21 -6.30
CA GLU A 104 -15.17 -2.90 -6.38
C GLU A 104 -14.36 -3.95 -5.61
N LEU A 105 -14.01 -5.02 -6.31
CA LEU A 105 -13.30 -6.15 -5.76
C LEU A 105 -11.99 -6.33 -6.52
N GLY A 106 -10.87 -6.39 -5.80
CA GLY A 106 -9.58 -6.66 -6.44
C GLY A 106 -8.45 -6.81 -5.45
N PHE A 107 -7.60 -7.80 -5.71
CA PHE A 107 -6.41 -8.09 -4.93
C PHE A 107 -5.26 -8.37 -5.89
N LYS A 108 -4.23 -7.53 -5.86
CA LYS A 108 -2.98 -7.77 -6.59
C LYS A 108 -1.79 -7.56 -5.67
N ALA A 109 -0.92 -8.55 -5.61
CA ALA A 109 0.37 -8.45 -4.95
C ALA A 109 1.48 -8.90 -5.90
N SER A 110 2.67 -8.34 -5.73
CA SER A 110 3.87 -8.70 -6.50
C SER A 110 4.97 -9.11 -5.55
N MET A 111 5.54 -10.28 -5.76
CA MET A 111 6.59 -10.85 -4.93
C MET A 111 7.87 -10.98 -5.75
N SER A 112 8.92 -10.26 -5.37
CA SER A 112 10.18 -10.25 -6.11
C SER A 112 11.09 -11.42 -5.73
N LYS A 113 11.05 -11.86 -4.46
CA LYS A 113 11.87 -12.97 -3.96
C LYS A 113 11.29 -13.60 -2.70
N GLY A 114 11.81 -14.77 -2.34
CA GLY A 114 11.57 -15.42 -1.05
C GLY A 114 10.47 -16.47 -1.08
N ARG A 115 9.66 -16.53 -0.01
CA ARG A 115 8.58 -17.51 0.15
C ARG A 115 7.34 -16.86 0.73
N ALA A 116 6.18 -17.16 0.15
CA ALA A 116 4.90 -16.75 0.71
C ALA A 116 3.87 -17.87 0.68
N GLN A 117 3.03 -17.91 1.70
CA GLN A 117 1.76 -18.61 1.69
C GLN A 117 0.64 -17.59 1.51
N PHE A 118 -0.27 -17.87 0.60
CA PHE A 118 -1.49 -17.10 0.42
C PHE A 118 -2.70 -17.98 0.75
N LEU A 119 -3.59 -17.46 1.59
CA LEU A 119 -4.91 -18.02 1.85
C LEU A 119 -5.95 -17.03 1.35
N SER A 120 -6.75 -17.48 0.38
CA SER A 120 -7.77 -16.66 -0.27
C SER A 120 -8.90 -16.22 0.66
N GLY A 121 -9.26 -14.95 0.57
CA GLY A 121 -10.38 -14.34 1.26
C GLY A 121 -11.67 -14.31 0.44
N VAL A 122 -12.54 -13.36 0.76
CA VAL A 122 -13.86 -13.15 0.16
C VAL A 122 -13.75 -12.70 -1.31
N ILE A 123 -12.75 -11.89 -1.67
CA ILE A 123 -12.58 -11.41 -3.05
C ILE A 123 -12.43 -12.60 -4.00
N ALA A 124 -11.65 -13.62 -3.65
CA ALA A 124 -11.45 -14.80 -4.48
C ALA A 124 -12.72 -15.63 -4.70
N LYS A 125 -13.73 -15.50 -3.83
CA LYS A 125 -15.03 -16.18 -3.97
C LYS A 125 -15.99 -15.38 -4.85
N LEU A 126 -15.97 -14.05 -4.72
CA LEU A 126 -16.87 -13.15 -5.43
C LEU A 126 -16.38 -12.80 -6.84
N ALA A 127 -15.07 -12.59 -6.98
CA ALA A 127 -14.41 -12.14 -8.20
C ALA A 127 -13.02 -12.82 -8.33
N PRO A 128 -12.95 -14.14 -8.57
CA PRO A 128 -11.70 -14.89 -8.62
C PRO A 128 -10.70 -14.38 -9.67
N GLU A 129 -11.18 -13.84 -10.78
CA GLU A 129 -10.36 -13.22 -11.83
C GLU A 129 -9.69 -11.91 -11.39
N GLN A 130 -10.13 -11.32 -10.28
CA GLN A 130 -9.59 -10.09 -9.71
C GLN A 130 -8.54 -10.36 -8.61
N VAL A 131 -8.18 -11.62 -8.37
CA VAL A 131 -7.13 -12.00 -7.40
C VAL A 131 -5.92 -12.56 -8.13
N ALA A 132 -4.80 -11.85 -8.04
CA ALA A 132 -3.55 -12.27 -8.65
C ALA A 132 -2.33 -12.01 -7.77
N VAL A 133 -1.37 -12.93 -7.82
CA VAL A 133 -0.02 -12.75 -7.26
C VAL A 133 0.99 -12.86 -8.39
N ALA A 134 1.72 -11.78 -8.65
CA ALA A 134 2.77 -11.73 -9.66
C ALA A 134 4.12 -12.07 -9.04
N THR A 135 4.95 -12.77 -9.80
CA THR A 135 6.37 -12.99 -9.54
C THR A 135 7.15 -12.65 -10.82
N PRO A 136 8.49 -12.54 -10.77
CA PRO A 136 9.29 -12.30 -11.98
C PRO A 136 9.04 -13.31 -13.09
N ASP A 137 8.79 -14.56 -12.72
CA ASP A 137 8.64 -15.68 -13.67
C ASP A 137 7.19 -16.00 -14.05
N ALA A 138 6.19 -15.55 -13.27
CA ALA A 138 4.82 -15.99 -13.45
C ALA A 138 3.77 -15.03 -12.88
N LEU A 139 2.53 -15.17 -13.38
CA LEU A 139 1.34 -14.57 -12.78
C LEU A 139 0.41 -15.68 -12.28
N ILE A 140 0.10 -15.67 -10.99
CA ILE A 140 -0.72 -16.67 -10.31
C ILE A 140 -2.11 -16.09 -10.09
N GLY A 141 -3.11 -16.59 -10.82
CA GLY A 141 -4.53 -16.27 -10.57
C GLY A 141 -5.13 -17.17 -9.50
N VAL A 142 -5.92 -16.62 -8.58
CA VAL A 142 -6.41 -17.36 -7.40
C VAL A 142 -7.92 -17.59 -7.44
N ARG A 143 -8.31 -18.86 -7.62
CA ARG A 143 -9.72 -19.30 -7.68
C ARG A 143 -10.20 -19.98 -6.38
N GLY A 144 -9.88 -19.38 -5.23
CA GLY A 144 -10.35 -19.86 -3.92
C GLY A 144 -9.50 -20.98 -3.31
N THR A 145 -8.18 -20.85 -3.33
CA THR A 145 -7.25 -21.89 -2.86
C THR A 145 -6.19 -21.33 -1.93
N ARG A 146 -5.64 -22.19 -1.08
CA ARG A 146 -4.39 -21.94 -0.36
C ARG A 146 -3.22 -22.39 -1.22
N PHE A 147 -2.24 -21.53 -1.47
CA PHE A 147 -1.04 -21.91 -2.19
C PHE A 147 0.22 -21.40 -1.51
N LEU A 148 1.33 -22.05 -1.86
CA LEU A 148 2.68 -21.67 -1.49
C LEU A 148 3.42 -21.26 -2.76
N VAL A 149 4.11 -20.14 -2.71
CA VAL A 149 4.97 -19.66 -3.77
C VAL A 149 6.38 -19.47 -3.22
N LYS A 150 7.36 -19.91 -4.00
CA LYS A 150 8.78 -19.64 -3.76
C LYS A 150 9.34 -19.00 -5.02
N VAL A 151 9.98 -17.86 -4.86
CA VAL A 151 10.69 -17.19 -5.93
C VAL A 151 12.19 -17.32 -5.65
N GLY A 152 12.95 -17.69 -6.68
CA GLY A 152 14.41 -17.78 -6.60
C GLY A 152 15.04 -16.42 -6.32
N ASN A 153 16.26 -16.43 -5.80
CA ASN A 153 17.09 -15.24 -5.68
C ASN A 153 18.14 -15.23 -6.80
#